data_AF-A0A957FSZ2-F1
#
_entry.id   AF-A0A957FSZ2-F1
#
_cell.length_a   1.000
_cell.length_b   1.000
_cell.length_c   1.000
_cell.angle_alpha   90.00
_cell.angle_beta   90.00
_cell.angle_gamma   90.00
#
_symmetry.space_group_name_H-M   'P 1'
#
loop_
_entity.id
_entity.type
_entity.pdbx_description
1 polymer ?
#
loop_
_entity_poly.entity_id
_entity_poly.type
_entity_poly.pdbx_seq_one_letter_code
_entity_poly.pdbx_strand_id
1 'polypeptide(L)'
;PRAEREMREFRNLGHQGKPVSSSFHYHYARLIEILFSLEKVEETVQDPAILNTNVRGHAGVNQTVGIGVSEAPRGTLFHEYEVDEHGILQKVNLIIATGQNNLAMNRTVQQIAQAYVGDGGLREGILNRIEHGIRTYDPCLSCSTHAVGQMPLQVRLLAADGSLLDEAIRD
;
A
#
# COMPACT_ATOMS: atom_id res chain seq x y z
N PRO A 1 20.88 12.88 9.38
CA PRO A 1 19.81 12.91 8.35
C PRO A 1 18.54 13.59 8.91
N ARG A 2 17.89 14.42 8.10
CA ARG A 2 16.64 15.11 8.44
C ARG A 2 15.50 14.10 8.59
N ALA A 3 15.44 13.06 7.76
CA ALA A 3 14.41 12.03 7.87
C ALA A 3 14.45 11.28 9.20
N GLU A 4 15.64 10.96 9.71
CA GLU A 4 15.82 10.31 11.02
C GLU A 4 15.28 11.16 12.17
N ARG A 5 15.45 12.49 12.10
CA ARG A 5 14.86 13.41 13.09
C ARG A 5 13.34 13.36 13.03
N GLU A 6 12.74 13.50 11.85
CA GLU A 6 11.29 13.43 11.68
C GLU A 6 10.71 12.06 12.10
N MET A 7 11.45 10.97 11.86
CA MET A 7 11.05 9.63 12.29
C MET A 7 10.97 9.50 13.82
N ARG A 8 11.88 10.16 14.55
CA ARG A 8 11.83 10.21 16.02
C ARG A 8 10.62 10.99 16.51
N GLU A 9 10.36 12.15 15.91
CA GLU A 9 9.15 12.94 16.23
C GLU A 9 7.87 12.16 15.92
N PHE A 10 7.82 11.48 14.78
CA PHE A 10 6.70 10.62 14.42
C PHE A 10 6.46 9.52 15.46
N ARG A 11 7.52 8.85 15.94
CA ARG A 11 7.41 7.80 16.96
C ARG A 11 6.85 8.34 18.29
N ASN A 12 7.10 9.61 18.61
CA ASN A 12 6.56 10.26 19.82
C ASN A 12 5.03 10.45 19.76
N LEU A 13 4.41 10.39 18.57
CA LEU A 13 2.95 10.40 18.42
C LEU A 13 2.31 9.09 18.92
N GLY A 14 3.10 8.03 19.06
CA GLY A 14 2.67 6.76 19.63
C GLY A 14 2.44 6.87 21.13
N HIS A 15 1.27 6.48 21.62
CA HIS A 15 0.98 6.50 23.05
C HIS A 15 1.70 5.35 23.77
N GLN A 16 2.37 5.66 24.89
CA GLN A 16 2.97 4.67 25.80
C GLN A 16 3.97 3.72 25.11
N GLY A 17 4.75 4.23 24.15
CA GLY A 17 5.75 3.45 23.41
C GLY A 17 5.16 2.47 22.40
N LYS A 18 3.84 2.54 22.13
CA LYS A 18 3.20 1.76 21.07
C LYS A 18 3.45 2.39 19.69
N PRO A 19 3.40 1.59 18.61
CA PRO A 19 3.43 2.12 17.25
C PRO A 19 2.28 3.11 17.00
N VAL A 20 2.52 4.08 16.13
CA VAL A 20 1.48 4.98 15.64
C VAL A 20 0.49 4.17 14.81
N SER A 21 -0.76 4.06 15.27
CA SER A 21 -1.76 3.14 14.70
C SER A 21 -2.88 3.83 13.92
N SER A 22 -2.91 5.16 13.88
CA SER A 22 -3.95 5.91 13.16
C SER A 22 -3.65 5.93 11.67
N SER A 23 -4.62 5.53 10.84
CA SER A 23 -4.47 5.46 9.38
C SER A 23 -4.06 6.79 8.76
N PHE A 24 -4.54 7.92 9.31
CA PHE A 24 -4.18 9.27 8.82
C PHE A 24 -2.68 9.57 8.93
N HIS A 25 -1.98 8.94 9.88
CA HIS A 25 -0.54 9.15 10.06
C HIS A 25 0.30 8.48 8.96
N TYR A 26 -0.29 7.64 8.10
CA TYR A 26 0.39 7.19 6.88
C TYR A 26 0.83 8.35 5.99
N HIS A 27 0.09 9.47 5.96
CA HIS A 27 0.51 10.65 5.20
C HIS A 27 1.80 11.25 5.75
N TYR A 28 1.92 11.39 7.07
CA TYR A 28 3.14 11.90 7.68
C TYR A 28 4.29 10.91 7.51
N ALA A 29 4.06 9.61 7.73
CA ALA A 29 5.07 8.57 7.49
C ALA A 29 5.60 8.60 6.05
N ARG A 30 4.73 8.74 5.05
CA ARG A 30 5.12 8.83 3.63
C ARG A 30 5.96 10.07 3.34
N LEU A 31 5.69 11.21 3.98
CA LEU A 31 6.53 12.41 3.84
C LEU A 31 7.94 12.17 4.39
N ILE A 32 8.06 11.43 5.50
CA ILE A 32 9.34 11.03 6.08
C ILE A 32 10.11 10.12 5.12
N GLU A 33 9.42 9.13 4.51
CA GLU A 33 10.03 8.24 3.51
C GLU A 33 10.46 8.98 2.24
N ILE A 34 9.69 9.97 1.78
CA ILE A 34 10.10 10.83 0.66
C ILE A 34 11.38 11.59 1.01
N LEU A 35 11.43 12.20 2.19
CA LEU A 35 12.62 12.91 2.66
C LEU A 35 13.82 11.97 2.75
N PHE A 36 13.64 10.77 3.32
CA PHE A 36 14.69 9.75 3.39
C PHE A 36 15.18 9.34 2.00
N SER A 37 14.25 9.12 1.06
CA SER A 37 14.58 8.73 -0.31
C SER A 37 15.38 9.81 -1.02
N LEU A 38 15.04 11.09 -0.83
CA LEU A 38 15.82 12.21 -1.38
C LEU A 38 17.23 12.27 -0.80
N GLU A 39 17.38 12.10 0.52
CA GLU A 39 18.69 12.03 1.17
C GLU A 39 19.53 10.85 0.65
N LYS A 40 18.90 9.69 0.42
CA LYS A 40 19.58 8.53 -0.16
C LYS A 40 19.95 8.69 -1.63
N VAL A 41 19.13 9.39 -2.42
CA VAL A 41 19.48 9.74 -3.80
C VAL A 41 20.71 10.63 -3.83
N GLU A 42 20.80 11.65 -2.96
CA GLU A 42 21.99 12.50 -2.85
C GLU A 42 23.24 11.68 -2.50
N GLU A 43 23.16 10.83 -1.48
CA GLU A 43 24.26 9.93 -1.09
C GLU A 43 24.71 9.02 -2.24
N THR A 44 23.74 8.42 -2.96
CA THR A 44 24.01 7.49 -4.07
C THR A 44 24.65 8.20 -5.26
N VAL A 45 24.20 9.40 -5.61
CA VAL A 45 24.75 10.19 -6.73
C VAL A 45 26.16 10.71 -6.42
N GLN A 46 26.47 10.94 -5.14
CA GLN A 46 27.80 11.37 -4.71
C GLN A 46 28.82 10.21 -4.63
N ASP A 47 28.36 8.95 -4.60
CA ASP A 47 29.24 7.78 -4.58
C ASP A 47 29.87 7.55 -5.97
N PRO A 48 31.22 7.64 -6.12
CA PRO A 48 31.89 7.36 -7.39
C PRO A 48 31.60 5.97 -7.95
N ALA A 49 31.22 5.01 -7.11
CA ALA A 49 30.88 3.65 -7.53
C ALA A 49 29.66 3.62 -8.49
N ILE A 50 28.80 4.63 -8.49
CA ILE A 50 27.66 4.71 -9.43
C ILE A 50 28.12 4.79 -10.90
N LEU A 51 29.35 5.23 -11.15
CA LEU A 51 29.96 5.32 -12.48
C LEU A 51 30.74 4.06 -12.88
N ASN A 52 30.78 3.04 -12.02
CA ASN A 52 31.48 1.80 -12.31
C ASN A 52 30.84 1.11 -13.53
N THR A 53 31.66 0.62 -14.46
CA THR A 53 31.20 -0.07 -15.68
C THR A 53 30.95 -1.56 -15.45
N ASN A 54 31.40 -2.12 -14.32
CA ASN A 54 31.15 -3.51 -13.94
C ASN A 54 29.76 -3.67 -13.31
N VAL A 55 28.71 -3.56 -14.12
CA VAL A 55 27.29 -3.53 -13.66
C VAL A 55 26.50 -4.81 -13.91
N ARG A 56 27.10 -5.82 -14.57
CA ARG A 56 26.38 -7.02 -15.01
C ARG A 56 27.08 -8.30 -14.57
N GLY A 57 26.36 -9.14 -13.83
CA GLY A 57 26.70 -10.54 -13.63
C GLY A 57 26.13 -11.41 -14.74
N HIS A 58 26.86 -12.47 -15.13
CA HIS A 58 26.34 -13.53 -16.00
C HIS A 58 26.04 -14.77 -15.16
N ALA A 59 24.83 -15.29 -15.29
CA ALA A 59 24.39 -16.50 -14.59
C ALA A 59 23.42 -17.30 -15.49
N GLY A 60 23.33 -18.61 -15.22
CA GLY A 60 22.31 -19.50 -15.77
C GLY A 60 21.44 -20.08 -14.64
N VAL A 61 20.58 -21.05 -14.97
CA VAL A 61 19.76 -21.75 -13.97
C VAL A 61 20.68 -22.50 -13.02
N ASN A 62 20.78 -22.01 -11.79
CA ASN A 62 21.49 -22.67 -10.69
C ASN A 62 20.53 -23.24 -9.64
N GLN A 63 19.27 -22.78 -9.63
CA GLN A 63 18.14 -23.23 -8.84
C GLN A 63 16.86 -23.02 -9.64
N THR A 64 15.87 -23.88 -9.45
CA THR A 64 14.58 -23.81 -10.16
C THR A 64 13.56 -22.88 -9.49
N VAL A 65 13.82 -22.44 -8.26
CA VAL A 65 12.98 -21.48 -7.52
C VAL A 65 13.79 -20.24 -7.18
N GLY A 66 13.23 -19.07 -7.48
CA GLY A 66 13.82 -17.76 -7.16
C GLY A 66 12.81 -16.88 -6.44
N ILE A 67 13.21 -16.31 -5.30
CA ILE A 67 12.39 -15.38 -4.52
C ILE A 67 13.11 -14.03 -4.44
N GLY A 68 12.46 -12.99 -4.95
CA GLY A 68 12.88 -11.60 -4.81
C GLY A 68 11.98 -10.86 -3.82
N VAL A 69 12.59 -10.10 -2.91
CA VAL A 69 11.87 -9.28 -1.93
C VAL A 69 12.42 -7.86 -1.97
N SER A 70 11.53 -6.88 -1.97
CA SER A 70 11.88 -5.46 -1.89
C SER A 70 10.81 -4.68 -1.15
N GLU A 71 11.17 -3.56 -0.52
CA GLU A 71 10.21 -2.60 0.00
C GLU A 71 9.73 -1.69 -1.14
N ALA A 72 8.50 -1.91 -1.60
CA ALA A 72 7.84 -0.97 -2.48
C ALA A 72 7.28 0.21 -1.64
N PRO A 73 6.98 1.37 -2.25
CA PRO A 73 6.47 2.54 -1.51
C PRO A 73 5.14 2.33 -0.75
N ARG A 74 4.50 1.16 -0.91
CA ARG A 74 3.19 0.82 -0.34
C ARG A 74 3.25 -0.41 0.60
N GLY A 75 4.46 -0.87 0.91
CA GLY A 75 4.74 -2.08 1.70
C GLY A 75 5.61 -3.10 0.97
N THR A 76 5.86 -4.23 1.63
CA THR A 76 6.76 -5.27 1.14
C THR A 76 6.22 -5.95 -0.12
N LEU A 77 7.07 -6.14 -1.12
CA LEU A 77 6.75 -6.79 -2.39
C LEU A 77 7.51 -8.12 -2.48
N PHE A 78 6.78 -9.22 -2.70
CA PHE A 78 7.36 -10.55 -2.89
C PHE A 78 7.07 -11.04 -4.30
N HIS A 79 8.13 -11.45 -4.98
CA HIS A 79 8.09 -12.09 -6.29
C HIS A 79 8.72 -13.48 -6.18
N GLU A 80 7.92 -14.52 -6.35
CA GLU A 80 8.38 -15.90 -6.40
C GLU A 80 8.15 -16.46 -7.81
N TYR A 81 9.22 -16.98 -8.40
CA TYR A 81 9.21 -17.59 -9.73
C TYR A 81 9.75 -19.01 -9.64
N GLU A 82 9.10 -19.92 -10.32
CA GLU A 82 9.56 -21.29 -10.54
C GLU A 82 9.82 -21.48 -12.04
N VAL A 83 10.96 -22.08 -12.38
CA VAL A 83 11.39 -22.35 -13.75
C VAL A 83 11.81 -23.81 -13.92
N ASP A 84 11.82 -24.30 -15.16
CA ASP A 84 12.44 -25.58 -15.50
C ASP A 84 13.97 -25.48 -15.66
N GLU A 85 14.61 -26.60 -16.03
CA GLU A 85 16.06 -26.69 -16.26
C GLU A 85 16.58 -25.79 -17.41
N HIS A 86 15.69 -25.32 -18.27
CA HIS A 86 15.99 -24.41 -19.36
C HIS A 86 15.66 -22.95 -19.03
N GLY A 87 15.14 -22.68 -17.82
CA GLY A 87 14.77 -21.35 -17.36
C GLY A 87 13.40 -20.88 -17.82
N ILE A 88 12.54 -21.78 -18.30
CA ILE A 88 11.17 -21.46 -18.71
C ILE A 88 10.27 -21.40 -17.48
N LEU A 89 9.54 -20.30 -17.32
CA LEU A 89 8.61 -20.08 -16.20
C LEU A 89 7.50 -21.15 -16.17
N GLN A 90 7.39 -21.84 -15.04
CA GLN A 90 6.36 -22.84 -14.75
C GLN A 90 5.31 -22.30 -13.77
N LYS A 91 5.73 -21.48 -12.81
CA LYS A 91 4.84 -20.91 -11.79
C LYS A 91 5.29 -19.50 -11.40
N VAL A 92 4.32 -18.67 -11.04
CA VAL A 92 4.53 -17.34 -10.50
C VAL A 92 3.62 -17.14 -9.30
N ASN A 93 4.18 -16.64 -8.21
CA ASN A 93 3.43 -16.20 -7.04
C ASN A 93 3.86 -14.78 -6.66
N LEU A 94 2.89 -13.86 -6.61
CA LEU A 94 3.13 -12.45 -6.34
C LEU A 94 2.33 -12.02 -5.12
N ILE A 95 3.03 -11.63 -4.04
CA ILE A 95 2.39 -11.03 -2.87
C ILE A 95 2.66 -9.52 -2.94
N ILE A 96 1.68 -8.80 -3.49
CA ILE A 96 1.79 -7.37 -3.76
C ILE A 96 1.49 -6.55 -2.50
N ALA A 97 2.30 -5.51 -2.28
CA ALA A 97 2.27 -4.62 -1.12
C ALA A 97 0.84 -4.19 -0.68
N THR A 98 0.06 -3.58 -1.57
CA THR A 98 -1.29 -3.09 -1.25
C THR A 98 -2.24 -4.20 -0.80
N GLY A 99 -2.08 -5.43 -1.30
CA GLY A 99 -2.93 -6.57 -0.92
C GLY A 99 -2.84 -6.89 0.57
N GLN A 100 -1.68 -6.67 1.18
CA GLN A 100 -1.46 -6.89 2.62
C GLN A 100 -2.23 -5.91 3.49
N ASN A 101 -2.54 -4.71 2.97
CA ASN A 101 -3.33 -3.69 3.66
C ASN A 101 -4.85 -3.84 3.44
N ASN A 102 -5.31 -4.84 2.69
CA ASN A 102 -6.74 -4.99 2.39
C ASN A 102 -7.60 -5.16 3.66
N LEU A 103 -7.13 -5.93 4.64
CA LEU A 103 -7.83 -6.08 5.92
C LEU A 103 -7.94 -4.74 6.68
N ALA A 104 -6.87 -3.93 6.67
CA ALA A 104 -6.86 -2.63 7.31
C ALA A 104 -7.84 -1.67 6.61
N MET A 105 -7.83 -1.64 5.28
CA MET A 105 -8.77 -0.84 4.48
C MET A 105 -10.23 -1.21 4.76
N ASN A 106 -10.57 -2.50 4.78
CA ASN A 106 -11.93 -2.96 5.11
C ASN A 106 -12.36 -2.53 6.53
N ARG A 107 -11.45 -2.64 7.50
CA ARG A 107 -11.70 -2.16 8.88
C ARG A 107 -11.90 -0.65 8.94
N THR A 108 -11.16 0.14 8.16
CA THR A 108 -11.35 1.59 8.08
C THR A 108 -12.73 1.93 7.51
N VAL A 109 -13.17 1.25 6.45
CA VAL A 109 -14.53 1.43 5.91
C VAL A 109 -15.59 1.08 6.94
N GLN A 110 -15.41 -0.03 7.67
CA GLN A 110 -16.31 -0.42 8.75
C GLN A 110 -16.40 0.65 9.86
N GLN A 111 -15.26 1.19 10.31
CA GLN A 111 -15.21 2.23 11.34
C GLN A 111 -15.87 3.52 10.88
N ILE A 112 -15.67 3.92 9.61
CA ILE A 112 -16.35 5.08 9.02
C ILE A 112 -17.85 4.85 8.97
N ALA A 113 -18.29 3.65 8.55
CA ALA A 113 -19.70 3.32 8.50
C ALA A 113 -20.33 3.40 9.90
N GLN A 114 -19.70 2.80 10.92
CA GLN A 114 -20.17 2.83 12.31
C GLN A 114 -20.25 4.25 12.89
N ALA A 115 -19.35 5.15 12.49
CA ALA A 115 -19.31 6.51 13.02
C ALA A 115 -20.27 7.47 12.30
N TYR A 116 -20.60 7.22 11.04
CA TYR A 116 -21.28 8.20 10.18
C TYR A 116 -22.58 7.71 9.51
N VAL A 117 -22.86 6.40 9.52
CA VAL A 117 -24.15 5.85 9.10
C VAL A 117 -25.07 5.84 10.33
N GLY A 118 -26.02 6.76 10.36
CA GLY A 118 -27.11 6.81 11.35
C GLY A 118 -28.47 6.82 10.67
N ASP A 119 -29.52 7.14 11.42
CA ASP A 119 -30.94 7.05 10.99
C ASP A 119 -31.33 7.89 9.76
N GLY A 120 -30.43 8.72 9.22
CA GLY A 120 -30.67 9.62 8.10
C GLY A 120 -30.12 9.16 6.74
N GLY A 121 -29.75 7.89 6.56
CA GLY A 121 -29.28 7.35 5.26
C GLY A 121 -27.86 7.78 4.86
N LEU A 122 -27.49 7.57 3.59
CA LEU A 122 -26.17 7.92 3.04
C LEU A 122 -26.09 9.43 2.79
N ARG A 123 -25.51 10.19 3.73
CA ARG A 123 -25.30 11.64 3.57
C ARG A 123 -24.16 11.95 2.58
N GLU A 124 -24.24 13.07 1.87
CA GLU A 124 -23.29 13.52 0.82
C GLU A 124 -21.80 13.39 1.18
N GLY A 125 -21.45 13.60 2.46
CA GLY A 125 -20.07 13.51 2.95
C GLY A 125 -19.51 12.10 3.16
N ILE A 126 -20.34 11.05 3.13
CA ILE A 126 -19.90 9.69 3.49
C ILE A 126 -19.00 9.06 2.44
N LEU A 127 -19.32 9.28 1.15
CA LEU A 127 -18.51 8.78 0.04
C LEU A 127 -17.09 9.34 0.12
N ASN A 128 -16.96 10.66 0.32
CA ASN A 128 -15.66 11.29 0.47
C ASN A 128 -14.89 10.78 1.69
N ARG A 129 -15.58 10.49 2.81
CA ARG A 129 -14.93 9.91 4.01
C ARG A 129 -14.41 8.50 3.73
N ILE A 130 -15.22 7.65 3.10
CA ILE A 130 -14.83 6.29 2.70
C ILE A 130 -13.61 6.35 1.79
N GLU A 131 -13.67 7.16 0.72
CA GLU A 131 -12.54 7.30 -0.19
C GLU A 131 -11.30 7.87 0.49
N HIS A 132 -11.45 8.88 1.36
CA HIS A 132 -10.34 9.44 2.10
C HIS A 132 -9.69 8.39 3.02
N GLY A 133 -10.50 7.61 3.73
CA GLY A 133 -10.02 6.51 4.57
C GLY A 133 -9.28 5.42 3.79
N ILE A 134 -9.69 5.15 2.55
CA ILE A 134 -8.96 4.25 1.65
C ILE A 134 -7.66 4.91 1.15
N ARG A 135 -7.70 6.19 0.76
CA ARG A 135 -6.54 6.96 0.25
C ARG A 135 -5.41 7.10 1.26
N THR A 136 -5.66 6.99 2.57
CA THR A 136 -4.57 7.04 3.57
C THR A 136 -3.52 5.96 3.30
N TYR A 137 -3.94 4.80 2.80
CA TYR A 137 -3.08 3.66 2.49
C TYR A 137 -2.36 3.77 1.14
N ASP A 138 -2.63 4.81 0.33
CA ASP A 138 -2.15 4.95 -1.07
C ASP A 138 -2.28 3.62 -1.85
N PRO A 139 -3.51 3.07 -1.98
CA PRO A 139 -3.67 1.75 -2.56
C PRO A 139 -3.39 1.78 -4.07
N CYS A 140 -2.45 0.95 -4.53
CA CYS A 140 -2.30 0.67 -5.95
C CYS A 140 -3.19 -0.52 -6.31
N LEU A 141 -4.48 -0.26 -6.56
CA LEU A 141 -5.45 -1.31 -6.87
C LEU A 141 -5.15 -2.01 -8.21
N SER A 142 -4.57 -1.30 -9.18
CA SER A 142 -4.06 -1.89 -10.41
C SER A 142 -2.87 -2.83 -10.16
N CYS A 143 -1.99 -2.49 -9.21
CA CYS A 143 -0.90 -3.38 -8.82
C CYS A 143 -1.42 -4.62 -8.07
N SER A 144 -2.41 -4.48 -7.20
CA SER A 144 -2.88 -5.58 -6.33
C SER A 144 -3.87 -6.54 -7.00
N THR A 145 -4.61 -6.08 -7.99
CA THR A 145 -5.61 -6.92 -8.70
C THR A 145 -5.23 -7.20 -10.15
N HIS A 146 -4.17 -6.56 -10.66
CA HIS A 146 -3.81 -6.54 -12.07
C HIS A 146 -4.93 -6.02 -13.00
N ALA A 147 -5.96 -5.33 -12.45
CA ALA A 147 -7.05 -4.73 -13.21
C ALA A 147 -6.79 -3.23 -13.45
N VAL A 148 -6.91 -2.79 -14.70
CA VAL A 148 -6.62 -1.41 -15.13
C VAL A 148 -7.92 -0.65 -15.37
N GLY A 149 -8.02 0.58 -14.83
CA GLY A 149 -8.71 1.65 -15.55
C GLY A 149 -9.94 2.28 -14.91
N GLN A 150 -10.67 1.63 -13.99
CA GLN A 150 -11.81 2.26 -13.30
C GLN A 150 -11.98 1.73 -11.88
N MET A 151 -12.37 2.62 -10.96
CA MET A 151 -12.67 2.28 -9.57
C MET A 151 -14.00 2.93 -9.17
N PRO A 152 -15.12 2.52 -9.79
CA PRO A 152 -16.43 3.03 -9.41
C PRO A 152 -16.68 2.69 -7.94
N LEU A 153 -17.04 3.70 -7.15
CA LEU A 153 -17.43 3.51 -5.76
C LEU A 153 -18.93 3.32 -5.70
N GLN A 154 -19.36 2.09 -5.45
CA GLN A 154 -20.75 1.75 -5.14
C GLN A 154 -20.89 1.49 -3.65
N VAL A 155 -21.74 2.26 -2.97
CA VAL A 155 -22.09 2.08 -1.57
C VAL A 155 -23.57 1.73 -1.49
N ARG A 156 -23.87 0.56 -0.91
CA ARG A 156 -25.24 0.09 -0.67
C ARG A 156 -25.49 -0.02 0.82
N LEU A 157 -26.56 0.61 1.29
CA LEU A 157 -27.05 0.48 2.65
C LEU A 157 -28.12 -0.61 2.66
N LEU A 158 -27.90 -1.67 3.42
CA LEU A 158 -28.81 -2.80 3.53
C LEU A 158 -29.46 -2.82 4.92
N ALA A 159 -30.75 -3.12 4.98
CA ALA A 159 -31.44 -3.44 6.23
C ALA A 159 -31.01 -4.82 6.75
N ALA A 160 -31.41 -5.13 7.99
CA ALA A 160 -31.10 -6.42 8.62
C ALA A 160 -31.70 -7.63 7.88
N ASP A 161 -32.78 -7.43 7.12
CA ASP A 161 -33.41 -8.45 6.27
C ASP A 161 -32.77 -8.55 4.87
N GLY A 162 -31.75 -7.73 4.58
CA GLY A 162 -31.07 -7.66 3.31
C GLY A 162 -31.73 -6.75 2.27
N SER A 163 -32.85 -6.09 2.59
CA SER A 163 -33.47 -5.12 1.69
C SER A 163 -32.58 -3.89 1.49
N LEU A 164 -32.56 -3.35 0.27
CA LEU A 164 -31.80 -2.15 -0.05
C LEU A 164 -32.53 -0.92 0.49
N LEU A 165 -31.90 -0.23 1.44
CA LEU A 165 -32.42 1.00 2.03
C LEU A 165 -31.98 2.24 1.26
N ASP A 166 -30.74 2.25 0.77
CA ASP A 166 -30.14 3.39 0.08
C ASP A 166 -28.96 2.93 -0.79
N GLU A 167 -28.66 3.67 -1.84
CA GLU A 167 -27.55 3.40 -2.75
C GLU A 167 -26.94 4.70 -3.27
N ALA A 168 -25.61 4.75 -3.27
CA ALA A 168 -24.86 5.85 -3.84
C ALA A 168 -23.74 5.31 -4.73
N ILE A 169 -23.66 5.83 -5.96
CA ILE A 169 -22.67 5.44 -6.96
C ILE A 169 -21.86 6.67 -7.37
N ARG A 170 -20.55 6.51 -7.48
CA ARG A 170 -19.63 7.49 -8.05
C ARG A 170 -18.72 6.80 -9.03
N ASP A 171 -18.78 7.24 -10.29
CA ASP A 171 -17.95 6.73 -11.39
C ASP A 171 -16.48 7.17 -11.26
#